data_AF-A0A7V2EAA4-F1
#
_entry.id   AF-A0A7V2EAA4-F1
#
_cell.length_a   1.000
_cell.length_b   1.000
_cell.length_c   1.000
_cell.angle_alpha   90.00
_cell.angle_beta   90.00
_cell.angle_gamma   90.00
#
_symmetry.space_group_name_H-M   'P 1'
#
loop_
_entity.id
_entity.type
_entity.pdbx_description
1 polymer ?
#
loop_
_entity_poly.entity_id
_entity_poly.type
_entity_poly.pdbx_seq_one_letter_code
_entity_poly.pdbx_strand_id
1 'polypeptide(L)'
;MPTTYRLPFEKEIYELEEVLTRLEADVEKKLASVEELQRVRRELTALKRKIYSNLSAWETVLVARHPDRPQFLDYVEAIAEDFVELHGDRAFGDDRAIRTGFARIGDYKVMLIGHQKGRTLQERQQCFYGCAHPEGYRKALNKMKLAAKFRLPIVSLIDTPGAYPGIGAEERGQAHLIAANLLEMSRLPTPIICVVIGEGGSGGALGIGVGDKLAMLEFAYYSVISPEGCAGILWKEATDETKARAAEALKLTARDLQRLGVLDDVIPEPLGGAHRDPRTMANTLKSYLLRYLRELRDVPPDVLLQRRYEKFRRMGVFLEGVNTANPPANSSASGTVAVATANDSNNAAREALQPDELPSSDGNDTDATANA
;
A
#
# COMPACT_ATOMS: atom_id res chain seq x y z
N MET A 1 9.66 10.63 -23.09
CA MET A 1 10.09 11.77 -22.25
C MET A 1 9.62 11.45 -20.84
N PRO A 2 10.49 11.40 -19.82
CA PRO A 2 10.02 11.32 -18.44
C PRO A 2 9.11 12.53 -18.19
N THR A 3 8.03 12.31 -17.44
CA THR A 3 7.04 13.36 -17.21
C THR A 3 7.68 14.52 -16.47
N THR A 4 7.36 15.76 -16.83
CA THR A 4 7.74 16.99 -16.08
C THR A 4 7.03 17.07 -14.71
N TYR A 5 6.60 15.94 -14.17
CA TYR A 5 5.91 15.89 -12.90
C TYR A 5 6.90 16.19 -11.79
N ARG A 6 6.58 17.20 -10.98
CA ARG A 6 7.42 17.66 -9.88
C ARG A 6 6.64 17.55 -8.59
N LEU A 7 7.19 16.81 -7.63
CA LEU A 7 6.69 16.72 -6.27
C LEU A 7 6.94 18.06 -5.54
N PRO A 8 5.93 18.67 -4.89
CA PRO A 8 6.08 20.00 -4.30
C PRO A 8 7.24 20.12 -3.30
N PHE A 9 7.43 19.10 -2.47
CA PHE A 9 8.47 19.05 -1.44
C PHE A 9 9.88 18.81 -1.99
N GLU A 10 10.02 18.47 -3.28
CA GLU A 10 11.31 18.27 -3.94
C GLU A 10 11.83 19.56 -4.63
N LYS A 11 11.22 20.72 -4.41
CA LYS A 11 11.59 21.98 -5.07
C LYS A 11 13.09 22.26 -5.04
N GLU A 12 13.71 22.21 -3.85
CA GLU A 12 15.15 22.45 -3.67
C GLU A 12 16.01 21.39 -4.39
N ILE A 13 15.52 20.15 -4.50
CA ILE A 13 16.19 19.08 -5.24
C ILE A 13 16.22 19.44 -6.74
N TYR A 14 15.09 19.89 -7.30
CA TYR A 14 15.03 20.25 -8.73
C TYR A 14 15.91 21.46 -9.05
N GLU A 15 15.95 22.46 -8.17
CA GLU A 15 16.83 23.63 -8.34
C GLU A 15 18.31 23.21 -8.37
N LEU A 16 18.73 22.33 -7.47
CA LEU A 16 20.10 21.79 -7.47
C LEU A 16 20.37 20.86 -8.67
N GLU A 17 19.38 20.10 -9.16
CA GLU A 17 19.51 19.30 -10.37
C GLU A 17 19.70 20.16 -11.63
N GLU A 18 19.00 21.30 -11.71
CA GLU A 18 19.18 22.27 -12.79
C GLU A 18 20.54 22.99 -12.73
N VAL A 19 21.04 23.29 -11.53
CA VAL A 19 22.42 23.77 -11.34
C VAL A 19 23.42 22.71 -11.76
N LEU A 20 23.21 21.45 -11.35
CA LEU A 20 24.09 20.34 -11.68
C LEU A 20 24.17 20.12 -13.20
N THR A 21 23.02 20.11 -13.88
CA THR A 21 22.95 19.94 -15.34
C THR A 21 23.70 21.05 -16.09
N ARG A 22 23.60 22.30 -15.62
CA ARG A 22 24.35 23.43 -16.19
C ARG A 22 25.85 23.27 -15.97
N LEU A 23 26.27 22.92 -14.74
CA LEU A 23 27.68 22.69 -14.42
C LEU A 23 28.29 21.55 -15.23
N GLU A 24 27.54 20.47 -15.49
CA GLU A 24 28.00 19.36 -16.34
C GLU A 24 28.31 19.85 -17.77
N ALA A 25 27.41 20.63 -18.35
CA ALA A 25 27.61 21.23 -19.67
C ALA A 25 28.78 22.23 -19.70
N ASP A 26 28.99 22.98 -18.62
CA ASP A 26 30.10 23.94 -18.52
C ASP A 26 31.45 23.24 -18.31
N VAL A 27 31.50 22.14 -17.55
CA VAL A 27 32.72 21.30 -17.44
C VAL A 27 33.10 20.70 -18.79
N GLU A 28 32.13 20.20 -19.57
CA GLU A 28 32.39 19.71 -20.94
C GLU A 28 32.98 20.80 -21.84
N LYS A 29 32.53 22.05 -21.67
CA LYS A 29 33.05 23.23 -22.37
C LYS A 29 34.33 23.82 -21.75
N LYS A 30 34.86 23.21 -20.68
CA LYS A 30 36.02 23.70 -19.88
C LYS A 30 35.81 25.09 -19.26
N LEU A 31 34.56 25.46 -19.00
CA LEU A 31 34.14 26.73 -18.41
C LEU A 31 33.95 26.65 -16.89
N ALA A 32 33.87 25.44 -16.31
CA ALA A 32 33.68 25.22 -14.88
C ALA A 32 34.65 24.16 -14.31
N SER A 33 34.85 24.21 -12.98
CA SER A 33 35.72 23.27 -12.27
C SER A 33 35.03 21.94 -11.96
N VAL A 34 35.74 20.83 -12.16
CA VAL A 34 35.29 19.49 -11.76
C VAL A 34 35.05 19.41 -10.24
N GLU A 35 35.77 20.18 -9.43
CA GLU A 35 35.60 20.20 -7.98
C GLU A 35 34.26 20.79 -7.55
N GLU A 36 33.82 21.85 -8.24
CA GLU A 36 32.53 22.48 -7.99
C GLU A 36 31.38 21.53 -8.36
N LEU A 37 31.50 20.84 -9.50
CA LEU A 37 30.56 19.80 -9.90
C LEU A 37 30.44 18.70 -8.83
N GLN A 38 31.56 18.22 -8.29
CA GLN A 38 31.57 17.21 -7.23
C GLN A 38 31.03 17.75 -5.89
N ARG A 39 31.18 19.05 -5.60
CA ARG A 39 30.57 19.68 -4.42
C ARG A 39 29.04 19.66 -4.55
N VAL A 40 28.50 20.12 -5.68
CA VAL A 40 27.04 20.18 -5.91
C VAL A 40 26.43 18.78 -5.93
N ARG A 41 27.10 17.77 -6.51
CA ARG A 41 26.64 16.36 -6.45
C ARG A 41 26.51 15.83 -5.01
N ARG A 42 27.48 16.14 -4.15
CA ARG A 42 27.45 15.75 -2.73
C ARG A 42 26.33 16.46 -1.98
N GLU A 43 26.15 17.75 -2.24
CA GLU A 43 25.07 18.56 -1.65
C GLU A 43 23.69 18.03 -2.06
N LEU A 44 23.49 17.74 -3.35
CA LEU A 44 22.26 17.13 -3.87
C LEU A 44 21.97 15.78 -3.21
N THR A 45 22.99 14.93 -3.08
CA THR A 45 22.86 13.62 -2.42
C THR A 45 22.47 13.76 -0.96
N ALA A 46 23.10 14.69 -0.23
CA ALA A 46 22.80 14.97 1.16
C ALA A 46 21.38 15.54 1.34
N LEU A 47 20.96 16.45 0.46
CA LEU A 47 19.62 17.04 0.46
C LEU A 47 18.54 15.98 0.20
N LYS A 48 18.71 15.15 -0.84
CA LYS A 48 17.81 14.02 -1.13
C LYS A 48 17.66 13.12 0.10
N ARG A 49 18.77 12.78 0.76
CA ARG A 49 18.73 11.93 1.97
C ARG A 49 17.99 12.61 3.12
N LYS A 50 18.26 13.90 3.35
CA LYS A 50 17.59 14.68 4.40
C LYS A 50 16.08 14.72 4.20
N ILE A 51 15.62 15.02 2.98
CA ILE A 51 14.19 15.09 2.64
C ILE A 51 13.55 13.70 2.75
N TYR A 52 14.08 12.70 2.05
CA TYR A 52 13.45 11.38 1.97
C TYR A 52 13.49 10.57 3.27
N SER A 53 14.43 10.86 4.18
CA SER A 53 14.44 10.22 5.52
C SER A 53 13.36 10.75 6.47
N ASN A 54 12.74 11.90 6.14
CA ASN A 54 11.80 12.63 6.99
C ASN A 54 10.49 12.96 6.28
N LEU A 55 10.08 12.17 5.27
CA LEU A 55 8.78 12.36 4.62
C LEU A 55 7.64 12.20 5.63
N SER A 56 6.69 13.11 5.56
CA SER A 56 5.36 12.92 6.16
C SER A 56 4.59 11.79 5.47
N ALA A 57 3.51 11.31 6.09
CA ALA A 57 2.63 10.33 5.46
C ALA A 57 2.01 10.87 4.16
N TRP A 58 1.69 12.17 4.10
CA TRP A 58 1.16 12.75 2.86
C TRP A 58 2.19 12.83 1.75
N GLU A 59 3.42 13.27 2.06
CA GLU A 59 4.51 13.26 1.07
C GLU A 59 4.81 11.84 0.59
N THR A 60 4.74 10.85 1.48
CA THR A 60 4.84 9.42 1.13
C THR A 60 3.73 9.00 0.15
N VAL A 61 2.48 9.42 0.38
CA VAL A 61 1.37 9.17 -0.55
C VAL A 61 1.65 9.80 -1.91
N LEU A 62 2.21 11.01 -1.97
CA LEU A 62 2.58 11.65 -3.23
C LEU A 62 3.68 10.87 -3.97
N VAL A 63 4.69 10.33 -3.27
CA VAL A 63 5.71 9.45 -3.86
C VAL A 63 5.11 8.15 -4.38
N ALA A 64 4.19 7.53 -3.62
CA ALA A 64 3.48 6.31 -4.02
C ALA A 64 2.64 6.52 -5.30
N ARG A 65 2.13 7.74 -5.50
CA ARG A 65 1.32 8.14 -6.65
C ARG A 65 2.11 8.76 -7.81
N HIS A 66 3.44 8.81 -7.69
CA HIS A 66 4.29 9.42 -8.72
C HIS A 66 4.03 8.75 -10.09
N PRO A 67 3.78 9.52 -11.18
CA PRO A 67 3.44 8.96 -12.50
C PRO A 67 4.51 8.02 -13.07
N ASP A 68 5.77 8.31 -12.76
CA ASP A 68 6.92 7.50 -13.17
C ASP A 68 7.23 6.33 -12.23
N ARG A 69 6.48 6.14 -11.13
CA ARG A 69 6.66 4.99 -10.23
C ARG A 69 6.52 3.67 -11.02
N PRO A 70 7.45 2.72 -10.89
CA PRO A 70 7.36 1.45 -11.62
C PRO A 70 6.10 0.66 -11.25
N GLN A 71 5.41 0.16 -12.28
CA GLN A 71 4.19 -0.63 -12.19
C GLN A 71 4.51 -2.13 -12.34
N PHE A 72 3.49 -2.98 -12.25
CA PHE A 72 3.65 -4.44 -12.36
C PHE A 72 4.50 -4.86 -13.56
N LEU A 73 4.15 -4.41 -14.77
CA LEU A 73 4.87 -4.81 -15.99
C LEU A 73 6.34 -4.35 -16.02
N ASP A 74 6.66 -3.18 -15.44
CA ASP A 74 8.04 -2.70 -15.35
C ASP A 74 8.89 -3.65 -14.48
N TYR A 75 8.32 -4.13 -13.37
CA TYR A 75 9.01 -5.12 -12.53
C TYR A 75 9.10 -6.48 -13.20
N VAL A 76 8.03 -6.94 -13.86
CA VAL A 76 8.05 -8.22 -14.60
C VAL A 76 9.16 -8.22 -15.64
N GLU A 77 9.23 -7.17 -16.47
CA GLU A 77 10.27 -7.04 -17.51
C GLU A 77 11.68 -6.99 -16.92
N ALA A 78 11.86 -6.34 -15.77
CA ALA A 78 13.17 -6.19 -15.15
C ALA A 78 13.66 -7.42 -14.38
N ILE A 79 12.76 -8.21 -13.77
CA ILE A 79 13.15 -9.26 -12.80
C ILE A 79 12.82 -10.68 -13.23
N ALA A 80 11.82 -10.85 -14.12
CA ALA A 80 11.29 -12.14 -14.52
C ALA A 80 11.76 -12.53 -15.93
N GLU A 81 11.81 -13.83 -16.15
CA GLU A 81 12.20 -14.47 -17.40
C GLU A 81 11.01 -15.31 -17.90
N ASP A 82 10.88 -15.47 -19.22
CA ASP A 82 9.87 -16.34 -19.83
C ASP A 82 8.42 -16.00 -19.40
N PHE A 83 8.09 -14.71 -19.25
CA PHE A 83 6.75 -14.29 -18.83
C PHE A 83 5.71 -14.60 -19.92
N VAL A 84 4.72 -15.40 -19.57
CA VAL A 84 3.57 -15.73 -20.41
C VAL A 84 2.30 -15.24 -19.72
N GLU A 85 1.75 -14.14 -20.24
CA GLU A 85 0.52 -13.56 -19.73
C GLU A 85 -0.68 -14.51 -19.95
N LEU A 86 -1.49 -14.66 -18.91
CA LEU A 86 -2.72 -15.45 -18.92
C LEU A 86 -3.92 -14.52 -18.78
N HIS A 87 -4.81 -14.59 -19.75
CA HIS A 87 -6.00 -13.73 -19.83
C HIS A 87 -7.25 -14.44 -19.29
N GLY A 88 -8.26 -13.63 -18.98
CA GLY A 88 -9.65 -14.02 -18.82
C GLY A 88 -9.99 -14.74 -17.51
N ASP A 89 -11.18 -14.44 -17.00
CA ASP A 89 -11.76 -15.04 -15.81
C ASP A 89 -12.56 -16.32 -16.08
N ARG A 90 -12.77 -16.68 -17.36
CA ARG A 90 -13.62 -17.79 -17.84
C ARG A 90 -15.12 -17.64 -17.51
N ALA A 91 -15.59 -16.43 -17.26
CA ALA A 91 -17.00 -16.16 -16.98
C ALA A 91 -17.50 -14.89 -17.67
N PHE A 92 -16.85 -13.75 -17.46
CA PHE A 92 -17.33 -12.46 -17.92
C PHE A 92 -16.34 -11.76 -18.87
N GLY A 93 -15.05 -11.72 -18.53
CA GLY A 93 -14.10 -10.94 -19.32
C GLY A 93 -12.65 -11.03 -18.83
N ASP A 94 -11.80 -10.25 -19.49
CA ASP A 94 -10.40 -10.07 -19.13
C ASP A 94 -10.16 -8.63 -18.65
N ASP A 95 -10.21 -8.41 -17.34
CA ASP A 95 -9.96 -7.10 -16.75
C ASP A 95 -8.46 -6.76 -16.77
N ARG A 96 -8.09 -5.71 -17.48
CA ARG A 96 -6.69 -5.32 -17.70
C ARG A 96 -6.06 -4.60 -16.50
N ALA A 97 -6.87 -4.22 -15.50
CA ALA A 97 -6.39 -3.70 -14.23
C ALA A 97 -5.62 -4.76 -13.42
N ILE A 98 -5.89 -6.05 -13.66
CA ILE A 98 -5.13 -7.18 -13.07
C ILE A 98 -4.37 -7.90 -14.17
N ARG A 99 -3.07 -8.06 -14.00
CA ARG A 99 -2.21 -8.86 -14.88
C ARG A 99 -1.85 -10.16 -14.18
N THR A 100 -1.86 -11.26 -14.94
CA THR A 100 -1.50 -12.59 -14.41
C THR A 100 -0.66 -13.34 -15.41
N GLY A 101 0.29 -14.17 -14.98
CA GLY A 101 1.08 -14.98 -15.90
C GLY A 101 2.07 -15.90 -15.24
N PHE A 102 2.48 -16.94 -15.97
CA PHE A 102 3.61 -17.76 -15.55
C PHE A 102 4.91 -17.02 -15.87
N ALA A 103 5.90 -17.17 -14.99
CA ALA A 103 7.23 -16.63 -15.22
C ALA A 103 8.26 -17.46 -14.47
N ARG A 104 9.52 -17.11 -14.67
CA ARG A 104 10.63 -17.57 -13.84
C ARG A 104 11.34 -16.39 -13.20
N ILE A 105 11.66 -16.48 -11.92
CA ILE A 105 12.53 -15.53 -11.21
C ILE A 105 13.73 -16.31 -10.69
N GLY A 106 14.88 -16.17 -11.36
CA GLY A 106 16.06 -17.00 -11.08
C GLY A 106 15.75 -18.48 -11.37
N ASP A 107 15.86 -19.33 -10.34
CA ASP A 107 15.58 -20.77 -10.47
C ASP A 107 14.12 -21.14 -10.18
N TYR A 108 13.28 -20.17 -9.80
CA TYR A 108 11.91 -20.42 -9.33
C TYR A 108 10.89 -20.15 -10.44
N LYS A 109 10.11 -21.17 -10.80
CA LYS A 109 8.90 -21.00 -11.62
C LYS A 109 7.78 -20.45 -10.72
N VAL A 110 7.15 -19.37 -11.13
CA VAL A 110 6.17 -18.64 -10.31
C VAL A 110 4.91 -18.30 -11.11
N MET A 111 3.81 -18.09 -10.39
CA MET A 111 2.65 -17.35 -10.92
C MET A 111 2.75 -15.90 -10.46
N LEU A 112 2.86 -14.97 -11.40
CA LEU A 112 2.83 -13.54 -11.14
C LEU A 112 1.40 -13.04 -11.26
N ILE A 113 0.99 -12.20 -10.32
CA ILE A 113 -0.31 -11.50 -10.29
C ILE A 113 -0.04 -10.08 -9.83
N GLY A 114 -0.74 -9.09 -10.39
CA GLY A 114 -0.65 -7.75 -9.84
C GLY A 114 -1.52 -6.72 -10.52
N HIS A 115 -1.60 -5.55 -9.90
CA HIS A 115 -2.33 -4.42 -10.43
C HIS A 115 -1.51 -3.69 -11.51
N GLN A 116 -2.17 -3.24 -12.57
CA GLN A 116 -1.57 -2.45 -13.63
C GLN A 116 -2.38 -1.18 -13.82
N LYS A 117 -1.74 -0.01 -13.70
CA LYS A 117 -2.42 1.29 -13.84
C LYS A 117 -2.43 1.83 -15.26
N GLY A 118 -1.38 1.54 -16.04
CA GLY A 118 -1.16 2.14 -17.36
C GLY A 118 -0.33 3.42 -17.30
N ARG A 119 0.47 3.67 -18.35
CA ARG A 119 1.36 4.83 -18.47
C ARG A 119 0.71 5.94 -19.29
N THR A 120 0.12 5.59 -20.42
CA THR A 120 -0.59 6.55 -21.28
C THR A 120 -2.04 6.74 -20.83
N LEU A 121 -2.69 7.83 -21.26
CA LEU A 121 -4.11 8.06 -20.97
C LEU A 121 -4.98 6.90 -21.49
N GLN A 122 -4.70 6.42 -22.71
CA GLN A 122 -5.41 5.30 -23.31
C GLN A 122 -5.23 4.02 -22.49
N GLU A 123 -4.00 3.71 -22.07
CA GLU A 123 -3.73 2.54 -21.22
C GLU A 123 -4.40 2.67 -19.85
N ARG A 124 -4.39 3.86 -19.25
CA ARG A 124 -5.04 4.12 -17.96
C ARG A 124 -6.54 3.90 -18.02
N GLN A 125 -7.18 4.37 -19.07
CA GLN A 125 -8.60 4.10 -19.30
C GLN A 125 -8.87 2.60 -19.47
N GLN A 126 -8.03 1.90 -20.23
CA GLN A 126 -8.16 0.45 -20.46
C GLN A 126 -7.91 -0.39 -19.20
N CYS A 127 -7.03 0.07 -18.30
CA CYS A 127 -6.71 -0.60 -17.05
C CYS A 127 -7.45 0.00 -15.85
N PHE A 128 -8.42 0.89 -16.09
CA PHE A 128 -9.19 1.58 -15.06
C PHE A 128 -8.32 2.20 -13.95
N TYR A 129 -7.15 2.75 -14.31
CA TYR A 129 -6.17 3.30 -13.38
C TYR A 129 -5.72 2.33 -12.28
N GLY A 130 -5.77 1.02 -12.55
CA GLY A 130 -5.45 -0.05 -11.60
C GLY A 130 -6.60 -0.44 -10.68
N CYS A 131 -7.79 0.14 -10.85
CA CYS A 131 -8.98 -0.21 -10.10
C CYS A 131 -9.66 -1.42 -10.76
N ALA A 132 -9.48 -2.60 -10.16
CA ALA A 132 -10.02 -3.84 -10.71
C ALA A 132 -11.54 -3.96 -10.52
N HIS A 133 -12.18 -4.53 -11.53
CA HIS A 133 -13.54 -5.02 -11.56
C HIS A 133 -13.64 -6.44 -10.97
N PRO A 134 -14.86 -6.98 -10.72
CA PRO A 134 -15.03 -8.29 -10.10
C PRO A 134 -14.38 -9.43 -10.90
N GLU A 135 -14.47 -9.37 -12.23
CA GLU A 135 -13.81 -10.30 -13.14
C GLU A 135 -12.27 -10.29 -13.02
N GLY A 136 -11.65 -9.18 -12.61
CA GLY A 136 -10.23 -9.09 -12.31
C GLY A 136 -9.84 -9.95 -11.10
N TYR A 137 -10.62 -9.86 -10.01
CA TYR A 137 -10.42 -10.70 -8.82
C TYR A 137 -10.71 -12.18 -9.10
N ARG A 138 -11.77 -12.48 -9.86
CA ARG A 138 -12.08 -13.85 -10.32
C ARG A 138 -10.94 -14.42 -11.17
N LYS A 139 -10.39 -13.63 -12.10
CA LYS A 139 -9.22 -14.00 -12.90
C LYS A 139 -8.02 -14.30 -12.01
N ALA A 140 -7.68 -13.41 -11.09
CA ALA A 140 -6.59 -13.60 -10.13
C ALA A 140 -6.74 -14.92 -9.39
N LEU A 141 -7.89 -15.16 -8.76
CA LEU A 141 -8.15 -16.39 -8.01
C LEU A 141 -8.05 -17.65 -8.86
N ASN A 142 -8.61 -17.63 -10.07
CA ASN A 142 -8.51 -18.76 -10.99
C ASN A 142 -7.05 -19.10 -11.33
N LYS A 143 -6.19 -18.09 -11.50
CA LYS A 143 -4.77 -18.32 -11.77
C LYS A 143 -4.00 -18.73 -10.50
N MET A 144 -4.37 -18.21 -9.32
CA MET A 144 -3.82 -18.67 -8.04
C MET A 144 -4.13 -20.15 -7.79
N LYS A 145 -5.38 -20.60 -8.05
CA LYS A 145 -5.78 -22.00 -7.97
C LYS A 145 -4.99 -22.88 -8.96
N LEU A 146 -4.75 -22.36 -10.17
CA LEU A 146 -3.91 -23.04 -11.16
C LEU A 146 -2.46 -23.19 -10.67
N ALA A 147 -1.88 -22.14 -10.08
CA ALA A 147 -0.55 -22.19 -9.50
C ALA A 147 -0.46 -23.24 -8.37
N ALA A 148 -1.43 -23.24 -7.46
CA ALA A 148 -1.52 -24.22 -6.39
C ALA A 148 -1.65 -25.66 -6.90
N LYS A 149 -2.42 -25.90 -7.97
CA LYS A 149 -2.53 -27.22 -8.63
C LYS A 149 -1.16 -27.75 -9.09
N PHE A 150 -0.30 -26.87 -9.58
CA PHE A 150 1.06 -27.23 -10.02
C PHE A 150 2.13 -27.02 -8.94
N ARG A 151 1.72 -26.72 -7.70
CA ARG A 151 2.62 -26.43 -6.57
C ARG A 151 3.64 -25.33 -6.89
N LEU A 152 3.20 -24.32 -7.62
CA LEU A 152 4.01 -23.15 -7.96
C LEU A 152 3.74 -22.03 -6.95
N PRO A 153 4.79 -21.37 -6.44
CA PRO A 153 4.62 -20.19 -5.60
C PRO A 153 3.97 -19.04 -6.38
N ILE A 154 3.27 -18.19 -5.65
CA ILE A 154 2.53 -17.04 -6.16
C ILE A 154 3.21 -15.77 -5.67
N VAL A 155 3.46 -14.82 -6.58
CA VAL A 155 3.93 -13.47 -6.24
C VAL A 155 2.87 -12.47 -6.68
N SER A 156 2.38 -11.69 -5.71
CA SER A 156 1.36 -10.66 -5.90
C SER A 156 1.98 -9.27 -5.73
N LEU A 157 1.95 -8.44 -6.77
CA LEU A 157 2.40 -7.04 -6.69
C LEU A 157 1.19 -6.10 -6.66
N ILE A 158 1.03 -5.39 -5.56
CA ILE A 158 -0.15 -4.59 -5.25
C ILE A 158 0.11 -3.12 -5.57
N ASP A 159 -0.72 -2.54 -6.44
CA ASP A 159 -0.67 -1.13 -6.82
C ASP A 159 -2.03 -0.62 -7.32
N THR A 160 -2.94 -0.37 -6.39
CA THR A 160 -4.31 0.05 -6.69
C THR A 160 -4.79 1.16 -5.76
N PRO A 161 -5.48 2.19 -6.27
CA PRO A 161 -6.23 3.13 -5.44
C PRO A 161 -7.38 2.46 -4.68
N GLY A 162 -7.89 1.34 -5.20
CA GLY A 162 -9.01 0.58 -4.66
C GLY A 162 -9.72 -0.26 -5.72
N ALA A 163 -10.72 -1.04 -5.32
CA ALA A 163 -11.57 -1.72 -6.29
C ALA A 163 -12.43 -0.70 -7.06
N TYR A 164 -12.76 -0.99 -8.32
CA TYR A 164 -13.55 -0.06 -9.14
C TYR A 164 -14.96 0.16 -8.54
N PRO A 165 -15.35 1.40 -8.17
CA PRO A 165 -16.61 1.68 -7.50
C PRO A 165 -17.70 2.09 -8.51
N GLY A 166 -18.13 1.15 -9.35
CA GLY A 166 -19.11 1.41 -10.42
C GLY A 166 -20.32 0.48 -10.38
N ILE A 167 -21.45 0.93 -10.93
CA ILE A 167 -22.72 0.17 -10.98
C ILE A 167 -22.52 -1.24 -11.54
N GLY A 168 -21.86 -1.36 -12.69
CA GLY A 168 -21.58 -2.67 -13.28
C GLY A 168 -20.68 -3.56 -12.41
N ALA A 169 -19.78 -2.99 -11.62
CA ALA A 169 -18.97 -3.77 -10.67
C ALA A 169 -19.84 -4.30 -9.52
N GLU A 170 -20.78 -3.50 -9.02
CA GLU A 170 -21.74 -3.92 -8.00
C GLU A 170 -22.68 -5.02 -8.52
N GLU A 171 -23.28 -4.84 -9.71
CA GLU A 171 -24.15 -5.84 -10.35
C GLU A 171 -23.46 -7.19 -10.57
N ARG A 172 -22.14 -7.18 -10.78
CA ARG A 172 -21.32 -8.39 -10.98
C ARG A 172 -20.68 -8.93 -9.70
N GLY A 173 -20.95 -8.31 -8.55
CA GLY A 173 -20.57 -8.81 -7.22
C GLY A 173 -19.15 -8.45 -6.78
N GLN A 174 -18.75 -7.19 -6.85
CA GLN A 174 -17.43 -6.71 -6.40
C GLN A 174 -17.08 -7.18 -4.98
N ALA A 175 -17.97 -6.95 -4.02
CA ALA A 175 -17.77 -7.40 -2.64
C ALA A 175 -17.65 -8.92 -2.52
N HIS A 176 -18.49 -9.68 -3.25
CA HIS A 176 -18.46 -11.14 -3.24
C HIS A 176 -17.14 -11.68 -3.77
N LEU A 177 -16.62 -11.14 -4.87
CA LEU A 177 -15.39 -11.64 -5.50
C LEU A 177 -14.16 -11.31 -4.66
N ILE A 178 -14.11 -10.13 -4.04
CA ILE A 178 -13.05 -9.81 -3.06
C ILE A 178 -13.14 -10.78 -1.88
N ALA A 179 -14.31 -10.97 -1.27
CA ALA A 179 -14.47 -11.88 -0.14
C ALA A 179 -14.11 -13.34 -0.48
N ALA A 180 -14.51 -13.82 -1.66
CA ALA A 180 -14.14 -15.14 -2.16
C ALA A 180 -12.62 -15.28 -2.31
N ASN A 181 -11.93 -14.25 -2.82
CA ASN A 181 -10.47 -14.26 -2.88
C ASN A 181 -9.85 -14.34 -1.48
N LEU A 182 -10.31 -13.55 -0.50
CA LEU A 182 -9.77 -13.59 0.87
C LEU A 182 -9.87 -14.99 1.48
N LEU A 183 -11.05 -15.60 1.35
CA LEU A 183 -11.32 -16.94 1.86
C LEU A 183 -10.41 -17.98 1.20
N GLU A 184 -10.38 -18.00 -0.13
CA GLU A 184 -9.67 -19.04 -0.87
C GLU A 184 -8.15 -18.88 -0.75
N MET A 185 -7.63 -17.65 -0.83
CA MET A 185 -6.21 -17.36 -0.64
C MET A 185 -5.70 -17.83 0.73
N SER A 186 -6.52 -17.73 1.78
CA SER A 186 -6.17 -18.24 3.12
C SER A 186 -5.95 -19.76 3.16
N ARG A 187 -6.46 -20.49 2.16
CA ARG A 187 -6.48 -21.97 2.10
C ARG A 187 -5.61 -22.55 0.97
N LEU A 188 -4.98 -21.73 0.14
CA LEU A 188 -4.17 -22.21 -0.98
C LEU A 188 -2.90 -22.93 -0.48
N PRO A 189 -2.68 -24.22 -0.81
CA PRO A 189 -1.55 -25.01 -0.31
C PRO A 189 -0.26 -24.75 -1.13
N THR A 190 0.08 -23.49 -1.33
CA THR A 190 1.30 -23.04 -2.04
C THR A 190 1.79 -21.72 -1.44
N PRO A 191 3.10 -21.41 -1.49
CA PRO A 191 3.62 -20.14 -0.99
C PRO A 191 3.03 -18.93 -1.72
N ILE A 192 2.69 -17.88 -0.98
CA ILE A 192 2.17 -16.61 -1.49
C ILE A 192 2.98 -15.47 -0.89
N ILE A 193 3.64 -14.69 -1.75
CA ILE A 193 4.38 -13.48 -1.37
C ILE A 193 3.65 -12.28 -1.96
N CYS A 194 3.17 -11.39 -1.10
CA CYS A 194 2.50 -10.14 -1.48
C CYS A 194 3.46 -8.97 -1.23
N VAL A 195 3.58 -8.07 -2.21
CA VAL A 195 4.37 -6.85 -2.09
C VAL A 195 3.55 -5.66 -2.54
N VAL A 196 3.33 -4.68 -1.67
CA VAL A 196 2.74 -3.40 -2.04
C VAL A 196 3.82 -2.53 -2.69
N ILE A 197 3.72 -2.36 -4.01
CA ILE A 197 4.70 -1.64 -4.82
C ILE A 197 4.35 -0.18 -5.05
N GLY A 198 3.10 0.23 -4.78
CA GLY A 198 2.67 1.63 -4.86
C GLY A 198 1.52 1.91 -3.90
N GLU A 199 0.30 1.90 -4.41
CA GLU A 199 -0.90 2.14 -3.60
C GLU A 199 -1.53 0.82 -3.12
N GLY A 200 -1.73 0.69 -1.81
CA GLY A 200 -2.46 -0.41 -1.17
C GLY A 200 -3.87 0.03 -0.79
N GLY A 201 -4.74 0.20 -1.79
CA GLY A 201 -6.11 0.70 -1.61
C GLY A 201 -7.10 -0.35 -1.09
N SER A 202 -7.39 -0.31 0.21
CA SER A 202 -8.55 -0.96 0.85
C SER A 202 -8.73 -2.45 0.47
N GLY A 203 -9.98 -2.91 0.38
CA GLY A 203 -10.35 -4.26 -0.04
C GLY A 203 -9.86 -4.62 -1.43
N GLY A 204 -9.63 -3.65 -2.32
CA GLY A 204 -9.11 -3.92 -3.67
C GLY A 204 -7.66 -4.37 -3.69
N ALA A 205 -6.84 -3.80 -2.80
CA ALA A 205 -5.50 -4.31 -2.53
C ALA A 205 -5.54 -5.66 -1.82
N LEU A 206 -6.38 -5.76 -0.78
CA LEU A 206 -6.50 -6.98 0.03
C LEU A 206 -7.00 -8.20 -0.77
N GLY A 207 -7.80 -7.97 -1.83
CA GLY A 207 -8.30 -9.03 -2.72
C GLY A 207 -7.23 -9.84 -3.45
N ILE A 208 -5.96 -9.40 -3.44
CA ILE A 208 -4.79 -10.20 -3.83
C ILE A 208 -3.65 -10.11 -2.79
N GLY A 209 -3.97 -9.72 -1.55
CA GLY A 209 -3.01 -9.41 -0.48
C GLY A 209 -2.94 -10.42 0.66
N VAL A 210 -3.67 -11.54 0.59
CA VAL A 210 -3.64 -12.59 1.64
C VAL A 210 -2.52 -13.59 1.36
N GLY A 211 -1.35 -13.38 1.93
CA GLY A 211 -0.18 -14.24 1.70
C GLY A 211 0.63 -14.61 2.94
N ASP A 212 1.57 -15.52 2.76
CA ASP A 212 2.52 -15.95 3.80
C ASP A 212 3.48 -14.83 4.17
N LYS A 213 3.87 -14.02 3.18
CA LYS A 213 4.64 -12.80 3.36
C LYS A 213 3.87 -11.61 2.77
N LEU A 214 3.81 -10.52 3.52
CA LEU A 214 3.31 -9.22 3.10
C LEU A 214 4.41 -8.19 3.37
N ALA A 215 5.00 -7.68 2.30
CA ALA A 215 5.94 -6.58 2.35
C ALA A 215 5.40 -5.34 1.66
N MET A 216 6.04 -4.21 1.94
CA MET A 216 5.75 -2.95 1.29
C MET A 216 7.05 -2.26 0.89
N LEU A 217 7.07 -1.62 -0.27
CA LEU A 217 8.16 -0.70 -0.61
C LEU A 217 8.13 0.50 0.34
N GLU A 218 9.30 1.03 0.67
CA GLU A 218 9.47 2.07 1.70
C GLU A 218 8.54 3.27 1.56
N PHE A 219 8.30 3.73 0.32
CA PHE A 219 7.44 4.87 0.00
C PHE A 219 6.14 4.47 -0.70
N ALA A 220 5.70 3.21 -0.54
CA ALA A 220 4.34 2.79 -0.81
C ALA A 220 3.44 3.03 0.42
N TYR A 221 2.12 2.95 0.24
CA TYR A 221 1.17 3.01 1.37
C TYR A 221 0.17 1.86 1.35
N TYR A 222 -0.37 1.51 2.52
CA TYR A 222 -1.50 0.57 2.63
C TYR A 222 -2.54 1.16 3.60
N SER A 223 -3.79 1.30 3.16
CA SER A 223 -4.83 1.90 3.99
C SER A 223 -6.22 1.29 3.73
N VAL A 224 -7.08 1.33 4.75
CA VAL A 224 -8.48 0.90 4.66
C VAL A 224 -9.34 1.85 3.81
N ILE A 225 -8.94 3.11 3.69
CA ILE A 225 -9.61 4.15 2.90
C ILE A 225 -8.55 5.13 2.36
N SER A 226 -8.82 5.80 1.24
CA SER A 226 -7.95 6.87 0.77
C SER A 226 -7.90 8.03 1.78
N PRO A 227 -6.76 8.74 1.89
CA PRO A 227 -6.69 9.95 2.72
C PRO A 227 -7.77 10.97 2.37
N GLU A 228 -8.08 11.13 1.07
CA GLU A 228 -9.15 12.01 0.60
C GLU A 228 -10.53 11.56 1.08
N GLY A 229 -10.83 10.27 1.00
CA GLY A 229 -12.10 9.73 1.47
C GLY A 229 -12.25 9.86 2.98
N CYS A 230 -11.18 9.62 3.73
CA CYS A 230 -11.15 9.82 5.18
C CYS A 230 -11.36 11.29 5.56
N ALA A 231 -10.68 12.21 4.88
CA ALA A 231 -10.84 13.65 5.05
C ALA A 231 -12.29 14.09 4.79
N GLY A 232 -12.86 13.66 3.66
CA GLY A 232 -14.24 13.97 3.30
C GLY A 232 -15.29 13.43 4.30
N ILE A 233 -15.00 12.35 5.03
CA ILE A 233 -15.92 11.78 6.02
C ILE A 233 -15.72 12.44 7.40
N LEU A 234 -14.50 12.43 7.92
CA LEU A 234 -14.21 12.83 9.30
C LEU A 234 -14.08 14.34 9.47
N TRP A 235 -13.60 15.04 8.43
CA TRP A 235 -13.46 16.50 8.42
C TRP A 235 -14.47 17.21 7.52
N LYS A 236 -15.29 16.46 6.76
CA LYS A 236 -16.31 16.98 5.83
C LYS A 236 -15.74 17.85 4.69
N GLU A 237 -14.42 17.85 4.51
CA GLU A 237 -13.71 18.58 3.47
C GLU A 237 -12.40 17.87 3.10
N ALA A 238 -11.98 17.97 1.85
CA ALA A 238 -10.75 17.38 1.34
C ALA A 238 -9.77 18.46 0.85
N THR A 239 -9.37 19.34 1.77
CA THR A 239 -8.28 20.31 1.54
C THR A 239 -6.93 19.59 1.69
N ASP A 240 -5.84 20.22 1.25
CA ASP A 240 -4.51 19.61 1.40
C ASP A 240 -4.12 19.43 2.88
N GLU A 241 -4.61 20.31 3.76
CA GLU A 241 -4.45 20.17 5.21
C GLU A 241 -5.22 18.96 5.76
N THR A 242 -6.50 18.80 5.41
CA THR A 242 -7.29 17.67 5.94
C THR A 242 -6.85 16.34 5.34
N LYS A 243 -6.40 16.30 4.08
CA LYS A 243 -5.75 15.12 3.48
C LYS A 243 -4.50 14.73 4.25
N ALA A 244 -3.64 15.69 4.57
CA ALA A 244 -2.42 15.42 5.32
C ALA A 244 -2.72 14.91 6.74
N ARG A 245 -3.67 15.55 7.44
CA ARG A 245 -4.14 15.09 8.75
C ARG A 245 -4.74 13.68 8.70
N ALA A 246 -5.53 13.38 7.68
CA ALA A 246 -6.11 12.06 7.47
C ALA A 246 -5.04 11.00 7.20
N ALA A 247 -4.07 11.29 6.32
CA ALA A 247 -2.96 10.38 6.04
C ALA A 247 -2.19 10.02 7.33
N GLU A 248 -1.94 11.01 8.21
CA GLU A 248 -1.24 10.78 9.47
C GLU A 248 -2.07 10.04 10.52
N ALA A 249 -3.39 10.28 10.55
CA ALA A 249 -4.29 9.57 11.44
C ALA A 249 -4.44 8.09 11.05
N LEU A 250 -4.42 7.79 9.75
CA LEU A 250 -4.57 6.44 9.20
C LEU A 250 -3.36 5.53 9.44
N LYS A 251 -2.17 6.08 9.75
CA LYS A 251 -0.93 5.30 9.98
C LYS A 251 -0.62 4.35 8.82
N LEU A 252 -0.74 4.90 7.60
CA LEU A 252 -0.69 4.15 6.33
C LEU A 252 0.72 3.85 5.79
N THR A 253 1.77 4.38 6.43
CA THR A 253 3.15 4.27 5.93
C THR A 253 3.76 2.91 6.23
N ALA A 254 4.83 2.52 5.50
CA ALA A 254 5.54 1.27 5.74
C ALA A 254 6.09 1.16 7.16
N ARG A 255 6.61 2.28 7.68
CA ARG A 255 7.13 2.36 9.06
C ARG A 255 6.02 2.14 10.10
N ASP A 256 4.86 2.74 9.90
CA ASP A 256 3.74 2.59 10.83
C ASP A 256 3.17 1.18 10.82
N LEU A 257 2.90 0.63 9.63
CA LEU A 257 2.32 -0.70 9.48
C LEU A 257 3.26 -1.82 9.94
N GLN A 258 4.58 -1.62 9.83
CA GLN A 258 5.56 -2.52 10.43
C GLN A 258 5.49 -2.48 11.96
N ARG A 259 5.37 -1.29 12.57
CA ARG A 259 5.20 -1.15 14.03
C ARG A 259 3.88 -1.76 14.53
N LEU A 260 2.83 -1.69 13.73
CA LEU A 260 1.54 -2.30 14.01
C LEU A 260 1.52 -3.83 13.80
N GLY A 261 2.61 -4.42 13.30
CA GLY A 261 2.70 -5.86 13.03
C GLY A 261 1.88 -6.33 11.84
N VAL A 262 1.50 -5.43 10.94
CA VAL A 262 0.74 -5.75 9.71
C VAL A 262 1.68 -6.24 8.61
N LEU A 263 2.85 -5.60 8.47
CA LEU A 263 3.88 -5.98 7.49
C LEU A 263 4.91 -6.93 8.11
N ASP A 264 5.35 -7.91 7.31
CA ASP A 264 6.49 -8.74 7.65
C ASP A 264 7.82 -8.01 7.40
N ASP A 265 7.89 -7.24 6.31
CA ASP A 265 9.11 -6.52 5.91
C ASP A 265 8.79 -5.19 5.21
N VAL A 266 9.76 -4.28 5.30
CA VAL A 266 9.82 -3.07 4.47
C VAL A 266 11.00 -3.23 3.51
N ILE A 267 10.75 -3.04 2.22
CA ILE A 267 11.77 -3.13 1.17
C ILE A 267 12.27 -1.71 0.89
N PRO A 268 13.55 -1.39 1.15
CA PRO A 268 14.08 -0.05 0.97
C PRO A 268 14.01 0.38 -0.50
N GLU A 269 13.68 1.64 -0.73
CA GLU A 269 13.70 2.22 -2.08
C GLU A 269 15.06 2.88 -2.36
N PRO A 270 15.45 3.06 -3.63
CA PRO A 270 16.60 3.89 -4.00
C PRO A 270 16.49 5.31 -3.44
N LEU A 271 17.62 6.02 -3.36
CA LEU A 271 17.63 7.40 -2.89
C LEU A 271 16.70 8.28 -3.72
N GLY A 272 15.67 8.82 -3.07
CA GLY A 272 14.64 9.63 -3.72
C GLY A 272 13.46 8.85 -4.32
N GLY A 273 13.36 7.55 -4.04
CA GLY A 273 12.24 6.69 -4.41
C GLY A 273 12.42 5.90 -5.70
N ALA A 274 11.56 4.90 -5.88
CA ALA A 274 11.62 3.90 -6.94
C ALA A 274 11.61 4.48 -8.36
N HIS A 275 10.95 5.63 -8.56
CA HIS A 275 10.86 6.29 -9.85
C HIS A 275 12.19 6.90 -10.31
N ARG A 276 13.11 7.20 -9.39
CA ARG A 276 14.42 7.81 -9.73
C ARG A 276 15.47 6.79 -10.15
N ASP A 277 15.38 5.55 -9.67
CA ASP A 277 16.22 4.44 -10.13
C ASP A 277 15.43 3.12 -10.18
N PRO A 278 14.57 2.94 -11.21
CA PRO A 278 13.76 1.73 -11.37
C PRO A 278 14.58 0.45 -11.42
N ARG A 279 15.81 0.51 -11.96
CA ARG A 279 16.69 -0.65 -12.09
C ARG A 279 17.18 -1.13 -10.73
N THR A 280 17.65 -0.23 -9.88
CA THR A 280 18.06 -0.57 -8.51
C THR A 280 16.87 -1.04 -7.69
N MET A 281 15.69 -0.43 -7.86
CA MET A 281 14.46 -0.89 -7.19
C MET A 281 14.11 -2.32 -7.61
N ALA A 282 14.12 -2.62 -8.91
CA ALA A 282 13.84 -3.95 -9.43
C ALA A 282 14.82 -5.00 -8.89
N ASN A 283 16.12 -4.70 -8.84
CA ASN A 283 17.12 -5.60 -8.26
C ASN A 283 16.90 -5.85 -6.76
N THR A 284 16.50 -4.82 -6.01
CA THR A 284 16.20 -4.93 -4.58
C THR A 284 14.97 -5.80 -4.35
N LEU A 285 13.91 -5.59 -5.14
CA LEU A 285 12.71 -6.43 -5.13
C LEU A 285 13.03 -7.89 -5.52
N LYS A 286 13.81 -8.11 -6.59
CA LYS A 286 14.23 -9.45 -7.03
C LYS A 286 14.97 -10.19 -5.91
N SER A 287 15.90 -9.51 -5.24
CA SER A 287 16.68 -10.09 -4.13
C SER A 287 15.78 -10.49 -2.96
N TYR A 288 14.82 -9.63 -2.61
CA TYR A 288 13.80 -9.92 -1.60
C TYR A 288 12.95 -11.15 -1.97
N LEU A 289 12.44 -11.20 -3.21
CA LEU A 289 11.63 -12.30 -3.69
C LEU A 289 12.41 -13.62 -3.69
N LEU A 290 13.65 -13.64 -4.20
CA LEU A 290 14.49 -14.84 -4.22
C LEU A 290 14.79 -15.37 -2.81
N ARG A 291 15.02 -14.48 -1.84
CA ARG A 291 15.19 -14.87 -0.43
C ARG A 291 13.98 -15.65 0.08
N TYR A 292 12.78 -15.12 -0.13
CA TYR A 292 11.56 -15.73 0.41
C TYR A 292 11.03 -16.90 -0.40
N LEU A 293 11.25 -16.92 -1.71
CA LEU A 293 10.99 -18.09 -2.53
C LEU A 293 11.86 -19.27 -2.07
N ARG A 294 13.11 -19.01 -1.66
CA ARG A 294 13.98 -20.05 -1.07
C ARG A 294 13.50 -20.51 0.30
N GLU A 295 13.17 -19.57 1.18
CA GLU A 295 12.72 -19.87 2.55
C GLU A 295 11.43 -20.69 2.57
N LEU A 296 10.45 -20.30 1.75
CA LEU A 296 9.12 -20.93 1.76
C LEU A 296 9.05 -22.24 0.98
N ARG A 297 10.03 -22.53 0.09
CA ARG A 297 10.06 -23.75 -0.72
C ARG A 297 10.02 -25.02 0.13
N ASP A 298 10.75 -25.00 1.25
CA ASP A 298 10.98 -26.19 2.07
C ASP A 298 9.97 -26.28 3.24
N VAL A 299 8.96 -25.41 3.28
CA VAL A 299 7.89 -25.42 4.29
C VAL A 299 6.77 -26.36 3.86
N PRO A 300 6.40 -27.38 4.68
CA PRO A 300 5.27 -28.26 4.40
C PRO A 300 3.95 -27.49 4.24
N PRO A 301 3.04 -27.88 3.32
CA PRO A 301 1.80 -27.14 3.06
C PRO A 301 0.88 -26.97 4.28
N ASP A 302 0.79 -27.96 5.16
CA ASP A 302 0.02 -27.89 6.40
C ASP A 302 0.59 -26.84 7.37
N VAL A 303 1.91 -26.81 7.53
CA VAL A 303 2.61 -25.79 8.33
C VAL A 303 2.46 -24.41 7.70
N LEU A 304 2.53 -24.31 6.38
CA LEU A 304 2.35 -23.07 5.64
C LEU A 304 0.95 -22.47 5.89
N LEU A 305 -0.10 -23.29 5.75
CA LEU A 305 -1.49 -22.89 5.97
C LEU A 305 -1.72 -22.48 7.43
N GLN A 306 -1.18 -23.22 8.39
CA GLN A 306 -1.29 -22.89 9.80
C GLN A 306 -0.62 -21.55 10.13
N ARG A 307 0.60 -21.32 9.62
CA ARG A 307 1.32 -20.04 9.77
C ARG A 307 0.54 -18.88 9.18
N ARG A 308 -0.04 -19.06 7.98
CA ARG A 308 -0.87 -18.05 7.33
C ARG A 308 -2.10 -17.73 8.17
N TYR A 309 -2.81 -18.74 8.66
CA TYR A 309 -3.96 -18.56 9.55
C TYR A 309 -3.58 -17.79 10.81
N GLU A 310 -2.54 -18.21 11.52
CA GLU A 310 -2.09 -17.58 12.76
C GLU A 310 -1.61 -16.14 12.56
N LYS A 311 -0.97 -15.84 11.43
CA LYS A 311 -0.56 -14.48 11.07
C LYS A 311 -1.76 -13.55 11.06
N PHE A 312 -2.79 -13.86 10.27
CA PHE A 312 -3.97 -13.00 10.18
C PHE A 312 -4.82 -13.02 11.46
N ARG A 313 -4.89 -14.16 12.16
CA ARG A 313 -5.69 -14.28 13.39
C ARG A 313 -5.15 -13.45 14.56
N ARG A 314 -3.85 -13.15 14.58
CA ARG A 314 -3.20 -12.29 15.58
C ARG A 314 -3.36 -10.79 15.31
N MET A 315 -3.85 -10.40 14.12
CA MET A 315 -4.01 -8.99 13.79
C MET A 315 -5.25 -8.41 14.48
N GLY A 316 -5.06 -7.30 15.18
CA GLY A 316 -6.11 -6.59 15.92
C GLY A 316 -5.86 -6.61 17.43
N VAL A 317 -6.03 -5.45 18.06
CA VAL A 317 -5.90 -5.27 19.51
C VAL A 317 -7.25 -4.82 20.04
N PHE A 318 -7.74 -5.50 21.06
CA PHE A 318 -9.00 -5.19 21.73
C PHE A 318 -8.84 -5.43 23.24
N LEU A 319 -9.65 -4.73 24.03
CA LEU A 319 -9.72 -4.94 25.47
C LEU A 319 -10.70 -6.10 25.72
N GLU A 320 -10.25 -7.13 26.42
CA GLU A 320 -11.15 -8.13 26.97
C GLU A 320 -12.06 -7.47 28.01
N GLY A 321 -13.36 -7.75 27.97
CA GLY A 321 -14.28 -7.26 29.00
C GLY A 321 -13.84 -7.75 30.39
N VAL A 322 -13.97 -6.90 31.41
CA VAL A 322 -13.73 -7.33 32.80
C VAL A 322 -14.66 -8.51 33.08
N ASN A 323 -14.08 -9.70 33.21
CA ASN A 323 -14.83 -10.92 33.46
C ASN A 323 -15.33 -10.87 34.92
N THR A 324 -16.52 -10.32 35.15
CA THR A 324 -17.15 -10.25 36.49
C THR A 324 -17.62 -11.61 36.99
N ALA A 325 -17.40 -12.68 36.21
CA ALA A 325 -17.93 -14.02 36.49
C ALA A 325 -16.99 -14.93 37.31
N ASN A 326 -15.87 -14.45 37.86
CA ASN A 326 -15.11 -15.19 38.87
C ASN A 326 -14.39 -14.24 39.83
N PRO A 327 -14.85 -14.06 41.08
CA PRO A 327 -13.98 -13.52 42.11
C PRO A 327 -12.79 -14.48 42.27
N PRO A 328 -11.55 -13.96 42.42
CA PRO A 328 -10.42 -14.82 42.70
C PRO A 328 -10.70 -15.63 43.96
N ALA A 329 -10.68 -16.95 43.84
CA ALA A 329 -10.70 -17.84 44.99
C ALA A 329 -9.53 -17.45 45.90
N ASN A 330 -9.86 -17.13 47.16
CA ASN A 330 -8.96 -16.85 48.27
C ASN A 330 -7.53 -17.39 48.05
N SER A 331 -6.57 -16.49 47.85
CA SER A 331 -5.20 -16.73 48.30
C SER A 331 -4.91 -15.79 49.46
N SER A 332 -5.09 -16.34 50.66
CA SER A 332 -4.52 -15.78 51.88
C SER A 332 -3.00 -15.85 51.77
N ALA A 333 -2.36 -14.73 51.45
CA ALA A 333 -0.94 -14.54 51.75
C ALA A 333 -0.67 -13.04 51.95
N SER A 334 -0.36 -12.69 53.19
CA SER A 334 0.12 -11.39 53.63
C SER A 334 1.35 -10.96 52.84
N GLY A 335 1.29 -9.77 52.24
CA GLY A 335 2.44 -9.12 51.64
C GLY A 335 2.12 -7.66 51.35
N THR A 336 2.51 -6.79 52.26
CA THR A 336 2.48 -5.33 52.11
C THR A 336 3.17 -4.90 50.81
N VAL A 337 2.42 -4.27 49.90
CA VAL A 337 2.98 -3.52 48.77
C VAL A 337 2.70 -2.04 49.01
N ALA A 338 3.78 -1.27 49.15
CA ALA A 338 3.75 0.17 49.28
C ALA A 338 3.18 0.81 48.02
N VAL A 339 2.18 1.68 48.20
CA VAL A 339 1.59 2.51 47.14
C VAL A 339 2.53 3.69 46.88
N ALA A 340 3.18 3.71 45.72
CA ALA A 340 3.80 4.90 45.17
C ALA A 340 2.73 5.71 44.43
N THR A 341 2.42 6.89 44.94
CA THR A 341 1.47 7.86 44.38
C THR A 341 2.00 8.45 43.09
N ALA A 342 1.29 8.23 41.97
CA ALA A 342 1.47 9.00 40.74
C ALA A 342 0.59 10.27 40.81
N ASN A 343 1.22 11.41 40.59
CA ASN A 343 0.63 12.75 40.63
C ASN A 343 -0.48 12.95 39.60
N ASP A 344 -1.55 13.60 40.06
CA ASP A 344 -2.63 14.22 39.30
C ASP A 344 -2.13 15.33 38.37
N SER A 345 -2.48 15.22 37.10
CA SER A 345 -2.69 16.39 36.23
C SER A 345 -3.57 16.01 35.04
N ASN A 346 -4.86 15.77 35.28
CA ASN A 346 -5.86 15.85 34.21
C ASN A 346 -7.27 16.07 34.78
N ASN A 347 -7.51 17.26 35.32
CA ASN A 347 -8.85 17.72 35.64
C ASN A 347 -9.01 19.20 35.26
N ALA A 348 -9.13 19.46 33.96
CA ALA A 348 -9.58 20.73 33.41
C ALA A 348 -10.05 20.50 31.96
N ALA A 349 -11.28 20.04 31.76
CA ALA A 349 -12.12 20.26 30.56
C ALA A 349 -13.38 19.37 30.58
N ARG A 350 -14.11 19.32 31.71
CA ARG A 350 -15.45 18.71 31.76
C ARG A 350 -16.39 19.63 32.53
N GLU A 351 -16.72 20.77 31.92
CA GLU A 351 -17.86 21.61 32.32
C GLU A 351 -18.13 22.61 31.19
N ALA A 352 -19.08 22.28 30.31
CA ALA A 352 -19.93 23.21 29.55
C ALA A 352 -20.70 22.39 28.50
N LEU A 353 -21.97 22.10 28.80
CA LEU A 353 -23.07 21.90 27.83
C LEU A 353 -24.35 21.66 28.66
N GLN A 354 -25.07 22.74 28.94
CA GLN A 354 -26.48 22.67 29.30
C GLN A 354 -27.32 22.64 28.01
N PRO A 355 -28.51 22.03 28.00
CA PRO A 355 -29.37 21.92 26.83
C PRO A 355 -30.34 23.09 26.76
N ASP A 356 -30.31 23.86 25.66
CA ASP A 356 -31.33 24.88 25.36
C ASP A 356 -32.46 24.30 24.50
N GLU A 357 -33.65 24.79 24.83
CA GLU A 357 -34.97 24.43 24.34
C GLU A 357 -35.20 24.73 22.85
N LEU A 358 -35.94 23.85 22.18
CA LEU A 358 -36.50 24.04 20.84
C LEU A 358 -37.73 24.96 20.89
N PRO A 359 -37.89 25.90 19.95
CA PRO A 359 -39.20 26.37 19.56
C PRO A 359 -39.62 25.78 18.19
N SER A 360 -40.86 25.32 18.17
CA SER A 360 -41.67 24.99 17.01
C SER A 360 -42.02 26.22 16.16
N SER A 361 -42.00 26.09 14.83
CA SER A 361 -43.00 26.73 13.96
C SER A 361 -42.99 26.15 12.55
N ASP A 362 -44.21 25.92 12.06
CA ASP A 362 -44.61 25.51 10.72
C ASP A 362 -44.12 26.42 9.58
N GLY A 363 -44.13 25.89 8.34
CA GLY A 363 -44.48 26.70 7.16
C GLY A 363 -43.62 26.56 5.90
N ASN A 364 -43.98 25.58 5.06
CA ASN A 364 -44.14 25.61 3.59
C ASN A 364 -43.03 26.02 2.59
N ASP A 365 -42.87 25.11 1.60
CA ASP A 365 -42.80 25.32 0.15
C ASP A 365 -41.57 26.02 -0.50
N THR A 366 -40.74 25.25 -1.23
CA THR A 366 -40.78 25.11 -2.71
C THR A 366 -39.49 24.53 -3.31
N ASP A 367 -39.66 23.43 -4.05
CA ASP A 367 -39.11 23.06 -5.36
C ASP A 367 -37.92 23.84 -5.97
N ALA A 368 -36.84 23.12 -6.35
CA ALA A 368 -35.97 23.43 -7.50
C ALA A 368 -34.94 22.31 -7.79
N THR A 369 -35.31 21.45 -8.74
CA THR A 369 -34.54 20.93 -9.89
C THR A 369 -33.02 21.17 -10.04
N ALA A 370 -32.32 20.05 -10.31
CA ALA A 370 -31.35 19.77 -11.40
C ALA A 370 -30.39 20.86 -11.93
N ASN A 371 -29.10 20.51 -12.09
CA ASN A 371 -28.45 20.44 -13.42
C ASN A 371 -27.00 19.89 -13.41
N ALA A 372 -26.77 19.10 -14.47
CA ALA A 372 -25.54 18.82 -15.25
C ALA A 372 -24.36 18.07 -14.63
#